data_AF-A0A1W9UNM8-F1
#
_entry.id   AF-A0A1W9UNM8-F1
#
_cell.length_a   1.000
_cell.length_b   1.000
_cell.length_c   1.000
_cell.angle_alpha   90.00
_cell.angle_beta   90.00
_cell.angle_gamma   90.00
#
_symmetry.space_group_name_H-M   'P 1'
#
loop_
_entity.id
_entity.type
_entity.pdbx_description
1 polymer ?
#
loop_
_entity_poly.entity_id
_entity_poly.type
_entity_poly.pdbx_seq_one_letter_code
_entity_poly.pdbx_strand_id
1 'polypeptide(L)'
;MVGDLGGESFIIEGQYKARYHAAACMAANFITTLIDSAGEVLRPCNTQQDIPLSVLGPLIRTAVENSLTLGPKTALTGPIVRGDDDTVASHLEQLKQHHPDLVALYQQLGLQTVDLAQRANRLSAAKGEKISNILSQSDNERDSD
;
A
#
# COMPACT_ATOMS: atom_id res chain seq x y z
N MET A 1 21.18 5.76 25.11
CA MET A 1 20.42 4.50 25.33
C MET A 1 19.13 4.55 24.55
N VAL A 2 18.48 3.40 24.29
CA VAL A 2 17.21 3.30 23.54
C VAL A 2 16.12 4.26 24.09
N GLY A 3 16.10 4.48 25.41
CA GLY A 3 15.22 5.45 26.06
C GLY A 3 15.51 6.93 25.74
N ASP A 4 16.73 7.28 25.37
CA ASP A 4 17.11 8.67 25.03
C ASP A 4 16.60 9.09 23.64
N LEU A 5 16.11 8.11 22.85
CA LEU A 5 15.43 8.32 21.57
C LEU A 5 13.92 8.07 21.68
N GLY A 6 13.39 7.94 22.90
CA GLY A 6 11.96 7.62 23.15
C GLY A 6 11.56 6.19 22.78
N GLY A 7 12.52 5.28 22.62
CA GLY A 7 12.26 3.89 22.29
C GLY A 7 12.01 3.02 23.52
N GLU A 8 11.11 2.05 23.40
CA GLU A 8 10.96 0.96 24.38
C GLU A 8 11.85 -0.22 24.00
N SER A 9 12.67 -0.70 24.95
CA SER A 9 13.49 -1.91 24.75
C SER A 9 12.77 -3.15 25.24
N PHE A 10 12.85 -4.23 24.47
CA PHE A 10 12.33 -5.54 24.85
C PHE A 10 13.29 -6.66 24.42
N ILE A 11 13.19 -7.81 25.09
CA ILE A 11 14.05 -8.97 24.83
C ILE A 11 13.37 -9.89 23.82
N ILE A 12 14.13 -10.34 22.82
CA ILE A 12 13.66 -11.29 21.81
C ILE A 12 14.53 -12.56 21.89
N GLU A 13 13.89 -13.70 22.08
CA GLU A 13 14.58 -14.99 22.04
C GLU A 13 15.22 -15.24 20.67
N GLY A 14 16.35 -15.96 20.67
CA GLY A 14 17.15 -16.20 19.47
C GLY A 14 16.35 -16.70 18.27
N GLN A 15 15.39 -17.61 18.49
CA GLN A 15 14.55 -18.20 17.44
C GLN A 15 13.60 -17.21 16.76
N TYR A 16 13.27 -16.08 17.39
CA TYR A 16 12.36 -15.08 16.82
C TYR A 16 13.09 -13.91 16.15
N LYS A 17 14.42 -13.84 16.23
CA LYS A 17 15.20 -12.71 15.69
C LYS A 17 14.94 -12.45 14.21
N ALA A 18 14.93 -13.51 13.38
CA ALA A 18 14.68 -13.37 11.94
C ALA A 18 13.26 -12.85 11.66
N ARG A 19 12.25 -13.37 12.37
CA ARG A 19 10.86 -12.92 12.25
C ARG A 19 10.70 -11.46 12.65
N TYR A 20 11.31 -11.06 13.77
CA TYR A 20 11.32 -9.66 14.20
C TYR A 20 12.01 -8.76 13.17
N HIS A 21 13.17 -9.17 12.66
CA HIS A 21 13.89 -8.36 11.68
C HIS A 21 13.10 -8.19 10.38
N ALA A 22 12.43 -9.24 9.91
CA ALA A 22 11.52 -9.14 8.77
C ALA A 22 10.39 -8.11 9.03
N ALA A 23 9.76 -8.16 10.21
CA ALA A 23 8.73 -7.19 10.58
C ALA A 23 9.29 -5.75 10.64
N ALA A 24 10.50 -5.56 11.16
CA ALA A 24 11.17 -4.26 11.19
C ALA A 24 11.49 -3.74 9.78
N CYS A 25 11.95 -4.60 8.87
CA CYS A 25 12.16 -4.24 7.46
C CYS A 25 10.85 -3.83 6.78
N MET A 26 9.74 -4.52 7.07
CA MET A 26 8.42 -4.13 6.55
C MET A 26 7.98 -2.76 7.08
N ALA A 27 8.21 -2.49 8.37
CA ALA A 27 7.77 -1.27 9.03
C ALA A 27 8.68 -0.04 8.76
N ALA A 28 9.88 -0.23 8.21
CA ALA A 28 10.82 0.85 7.90
C ALA A 28 11.16 0.88 6.42
N ASN A 29 11.94 -0.11 5.96
CA ASN A 29 12.49 -0.13 4.60
C ASN A 29 11.38 -0.12 3.55
N PHE A 30 10.37 -0.98 3.68
CA PHE A 30 9.33 -1.10 2.67
C PHE A 30 8.36 0.08 2.67
N ILE A 31 8.20 0.79 3.80
CA ILE A 31 7.49 2.07 3.81
C ILE A 31 8.25 3.09 2.95
N THR A 32 9.58 3.18 3.10
CA THR A 32 10.41 4.06 2.26
C THR A 32 10.31 3.69 0.78
N THR A 33 10.40 2.40 0.43
CA THR A 33 10.23 1.94 -0.96
C THR A 33 8.85 2.30 -1.51
N LEU A 34 7.78 2.12 -0.73
CA LEU A 34 6.43 2.45 -1.18
C LEU A 34 6.23 3.96 -1.40
N ILE A 35 6.84 4.79 -0.56
CA ILE A 35 6.81 6.25 -0.71
C ILE A 35 7.56 6.68 -1.98
N ASP A 36 8.69 6.04 -2.29
CA ASP A 36 9.43 6.28 -3.53
C ASP A 36 8.60 5.92 -4.77
N SER A 37 8.01 4.72 -4.80
CA SER A 37 7.09 4.29 -5.87
C SER A 37 5.91 5.25 -6.05
N ALA A 38 5.32 5.74 -4.96
CA ALA A 38 4.25 6.75 -5.03
C ALA A 38 4.75 8.08 -5.63
N GLY A 39 6.01 8.46 -5.34
CA GLY A 39 6.67 9.60 -5.96
C GLY A 39 6.86 9.42 -7.46
N GLU A 40 7.22 8.21 -7.91
CA GLU A 40 7.37 7.92 -9.34
C GLU A 40 6.08 8.12 -10.12
N VAL A 41 4.97 7.64 -9.56
CA VAL A 41 3.63 7.83 -10.14
C VAL A 41 3.21 9.30 -10.11
N LEU A 42 3.56 10.04 -9.05
CA LEU A 42 3.13 11.42 -8.86
C LEU A 42 3.87 12.42 -9.77
N ARG A 43 5.18 12.25 -9.95
CA ARG A 43 6.05 13.21 -10.67
C ARG A 43 5.44 13.66 -12.01
N PRO A 44 5.03 12.76 -12.92
CA PRO A 44 4.54 13.13 -14.24
C PRO A 44 3.08 13.62 -14.28
N CYS A 45 2.38 13.73 -13.15
CA CYS A 45 0.97 14.16 -13.11
C CYS A 45 0.74 15.66 -13.44
N ASN A 46 1.78 16.42 -13.79
CA ASN A 46 1.69 17.79 -14.26
C ASN A 46 2.54 17.98 -15.52
N THR A 47 1.95 18.58 -16.55
CA THR A 47 2.55 18.76 -17.87
C THR A 47 3.59 19.90 -17.94
N GLN A 48 3.62 20.78 -16.95
CA GLN A 48 4.52 21.96 -16.93
C GLN A 48 5.76 21.75 -16.06
N GLN A 49 5.62 21.05 -14.95
CA GLN A 49 6.70 20.76 -14.00
C GLN A 49 6.34 19.57 -13.12
N ASP A 50 7.32 18.72 -12.84
CA ASP A 50 7.17 17.59 -11.91
C ASP A 50 6.57 18.02 -10.57
N ILE A 51 5.58 17.25 -10.10
CA ILE A 51 5.02 17.44 -8.77
C ILE A 51 6.00 16.85 -7.74
N PRO A 52 6.46 17.62 -6.75
CA PRO A 52 7.40 17.11 -5.75
C PRO A 52 6.71 16.15 -4.78
N LEU A 53 7.42 15.09 -4.38
CA LEU A 53 6.97 14.09 -3.41
C LEU A 53 6.48 14.71 -2.08
N SER A 54 7.02 15.88 -1.69
CA SER A 54 6.64 16.59 -0.47
C SER A 54 5.14 16.93 -0.39
N VAL A 55 4.44 17.01 -1.53
CA VAL A 55 2.97 17.21 -1.57
C VAL A 55 2.23 16.06 -0.88
N LEU A 56 2.77 14.84 -0.93
CA LEU A 56 2.19 13.68 -0.23
C LEU A 56 2.57 13.61 1.26
N GLY A 57 3.48 14.47 1.73
CA GLY A 57 4.02 14.44 3.08
C GLY A 57 2.95 14.41 4.18
N PRO A 58 1.97 15.33 4.19
CA PRO A 58 0.88 15.32 5.18
C PRO A 58 0.07 14.02 5.13
N LEU A 59 -0.26 13.53 3.93
CA LEU A 59 -1.03 12.29 3.75
C LEU A 59 -0.29 11.07 4.32
N ILE A 60 1.00 10.95 4.02
CA ILE A 60 1.85 9.86 4.51
C ILE A 60 1.92 9.87 6.04
N ARG A 61 2.19 11.04 6.64
CA ARG A 61 2.28 11.18 8.11
C ARG A 61 0.96 10.79 8.77
N THR A 62 -0.16 11.33 8.30
CA THR A 62 -1.48 10.99 8.84
C THR A 62 -1.80 9.50 8.69
N ALA A 63 -1.45 8.87 7.57
CA ALA A 63 -1.68 7.44 7.36
C ALA A 63 -0.88 6.58 8.36
N VAL A 64 0.40 6.90 8.58
CA VAL A 64 1.27 6.20 9.54
C VAL A 64 0.79 6.45 10.97
N GLU A 65 0.56 7.70 11.35
CA GLU A 65 0.10 8.09 12.69
C GLU A 65 -1.24 7.44 13.04
N ASN A 66 -2.22 7.47 12.13
CA ASN A 66 -3.51 6.80 12.35
C ASN A 66 -3.34 5.28 12.49
N SER A 67 -2.46 4.67 11.70
CA SER A 67 -2.22 3.22 11.77
C SER A 67 -1.62 2.81 13.11
N LEU A 68 -0.73 3.63 13.67
CA LEU A 68 -0.10 3.39 14.97
C LEU A 68 -1.05 3.69 16.15
N THR A 69 -1.88 4.72 16.04
CA THR A 69 -2.74 5.18 17.14
C THR A 69 -4.09 4.48 17.20
N LEU A 70 -4.76 4.28 16.06
CA LEU A 70 -6.10 3.68 15.96
C LEU A 70 -6.04 2.17 15.62
N GLY A 71 -4.89 1.70 15.18
CA GLY A 71 -4.68 0.37 14.63
C GLY A 71 -5.06 0.26 13.14
N PRO A 72 -4.38 -0.58 12.35
CA PRO A 72 -4.56 -0.63 10.89
C PRO A 72 -6.00 -0.92 10.43
N LYS A 73 -6.76 -1.78 11.14
CA LYS A 73 -8.15 -2.11 10.78
C LYS A 73 -9.08 -0.88 10.80
N THR A 74 -8.85 0.02 11.76
CA THR A 74 -9.63 1.25 11.94
C THR A 74 -9.10 2.35 11.04
N ALA A 75 -7.77 2.49 10.96
CA ALA A 75 -7.11 3.55 10.20
C ALA A 75 -7.25 3.41 8.67
N LEU A 76 -7.44 2.19 8.17
CA LEU A 76 -7.54 1.95 6.73
C LEU A 76 -8.69 2.76 6.09
N THR A 77 -8.38 3.44 4.99
CA THR A 77 -9.35 4.21 4.18
C THR A 77 -9.05 3.96 2.69
N GLY A 78 -9.71 4.71 1.80
CA GLY A 78 -9.48 4.63 0.36
C GLY A 78 -10.53 3.80 -0.39
N PRO A 79 -10.37 3.67 -1.72
CA PRO A 79 -11.39 3.10 -2.61
C PRO A 79 -11.69 1.63 -2.29
N ILE A 80 -10.69 0.84 -1.90
CA ILE A 80 -10.88 -0.58 -1.57
C ILE A 80 -11.85 -0.75 -0.39
N VAL A 81 -11.69 0.03 0.68
CA VAL A 81 -12.58 -0.04 1.85
C VAL A 81 -14.00 0.40 1.52
N ARG A 82 -14.17 1.40 0.63
CA ARG A 82 -15.49 1.83 0.16
C ARG A 82 -16.13 0.82 -0.81
N GLY A 83 -15.30 -0.05 -1.37
CA GLY A 83 -15.68 -1.00 -2.40
C GLY A 83 -15.91 -0.33 -3.74
N ASP A 84 -15.09 0.67 -4.07
CA ASP A 84 -15.13 1.44 -5.32
C ASP A 84 -14.28 0.70 -6.38
N ASP A 85 -14.85 -0.34 -6.99
CA ASP A 85 -14.17 -1.20 -7.96
C ASP A 85 -13.75 -0.44 -9.23
N ASP A 86 -14.59 0.48 -9.74
CA ASP A 86 -14.27 1.32 -10.90
C ASP A 86 -13.02 2.18 -10.68
N THR A 87 -12.83 2.67 -9.44
CA THR A 87 -11.65 3.47 -9.09
C THR A 87 -10.39 2.61 -9.11
N VAL A 88 -10.47 1.40 -8.56
CA VAL A 88 -9.33 0.46 -8.55
C VAL A 88 -8.97 0.02 -9.97
N ALA A 89 -9.96 -0.25 -10.83
CA ALA A 89 -9.74 -0.57 -12.23
C ALA A 89 -9.05 0.58 -12.98
N SER A 90 -9.51 1.82 -12.77
CA SER A 90 -8.90 3.02 -13.37
C SER A 90 -7.45 3.21 -12.93
N HIS A 91 -7.14 3.02 -11.64
CA HIS A 91 -5.76 3.08 -11.16
C HIS A 91 -4.85 2.07 -11.85
N LEU A 92 -5.31 0.81 -11.99
CA LEU A 92 -4.54 -0.22 -12.67
C LEU A 92 -4.28 0.11 -14.13
N GLU A 93 -5.28 0.64 -14.84
CA GLU A 93 -5.09 1.03 -16.24
C GLU A 93 -4.04 2.14 -16.37
N GLN A 94 -4.09 3.16 -15.51
CA GLN A 94 -3.08 4.23 -15.49
C GLN A 94 -1.68 3.68 -15.18
N LEU A 95 -1.55 2.74 -14.24
CA LEU A 95 -0.28 2.11 -13.93
C LEU A 95 0.22 1.24 -15.09
N LYS A 96 -0.63 0.43 -15.72
CA LYS A 96 -0.25 -0.37 -16.90
C LYS A 96 0.26 0.51 -18.04
N GLN A 97 -0.35 1.66 -18.25
CA GLN A 97 0.02 2.59 -19.32
C GLN A 97 1.32 3.35 -19.04
N HIS A 98 1.56 3.76 -17.79
CA HIS A 98 2.62 4.72 -17.47
C HIS A 98 3.74 4.17 -16.56
N HIS A 99 3.44 3.16 -15.75
CA HIS A 99 4.35 2.56 -14.77
C HIS A 99 4.16 1.02 -14.68
N PRO A 100 4.36 0.29 -15.79
CA PRO A 100 4.07 -1.15 -15.85
C PRO A 100 4.88 -1.97 -14.84
N ASP A 101 6.06 -1.49 -14.45
CA ASP A 101 6.93 -2.05 -13.42
C ASP A 101 6.32 -2.00 -12.00
N LEU A 102 5.40 -1.06 -11.75
CA LEU A 102 4.71 -0.91 -10.46
C LEU A 102 3.38 -1.66 -10.36
N VAL A 103 2.88 -2.24 -11.47
CA VAL A 103 1.59 -2.94 -11.50
C VAL A 103 1.57 -4.11 -10.50
N ALA A 104 2.60 -4.94 -10.51
CA ALA A 104 2.68 -6.09 -9.59
C ALA A 104 2.69 -5.64 -8.12
N LEU A 105 3.40 -4.55 -7.80
CA LEU A 105 3.41 -3.98 -6.45
C LEU A 105 2.01 -3.51 -6.04
N TYR A 106 1.32 -2.75 -6.92
CA TYR A 106 -0.03 -2.26 -6.66
C TYR A 106 -1.03 -3.40 -6.46
N GLN A 107 -0.98 -4.44 -7.32
CA GLN A 107 -1.85 -5.60 -7.23
C GLN A 107 -1.68 -6.34 -5.90
N GLN A 108 -0.44 -6.64 -5.52
CA GLN A 108 -0.16 -7.35 -4.27
C GLN A 108 -0.60 -6.55 -3.04
N LEU A 109 -0.29 -5.25 -2.99
CA LEU A 109 -0.74 -4.39 -1.89
C LEU A 109 -2.27 -4.23 -1.87
N GLY A 110 -2.91 -4.14 -3.04
CA GLY A 110 -4.36 -4.09 -3.17
C GLY A 110 -5.03 -5.34 -2.60
N LEU A 111 -4.51 -6.54 -2.93
CA LEU A 111 -5.03 -7.80 -2.43
C LEU A 111 -4.91 -7.92 -0.90
N GLN A 112 -3.75 -7.54 -0.34
CA GLN A 112 -3.57 -7.48 1.12
C GLN A 112 -4.50 -6.45 1.77
N THR A 113 -4.81 -5.36 1.07
CA THR A 113 -5.74 -4.32 1.54
C THR A 113 -7.19 -4.83 1.55
N VAL A 114 -7.60 -5.62 0.54
CA VAL A 114 -8.92 -6.28 0.53
C VAL A 114 -9.07 -7.20 1.73
N ASP A 115 -8.08 -8.06 1.99
CA ASP A 115 -8.07 -8.96 3.14
C ASP A 115 -8.16 -8.18 4.47
N LEU A 116 -7.38 -7.11 4.61
CA LEU A 116 -7.44 -6.25 5.80
C LEU A 116 -8.82 -5.62 5.99
N ALA A 117 -9.44 -5.12 4.92
CA ALA A 117 -10.77 -4.50 4.96
C ALA A 117 -11.86 -5.51 5.33
N GLN A 118 -11.78 -6.74 4.82
CA GLN A 118 -12.70 -7.84 5.17
C GLN A 118 -12.53 -8.29 6.62
N ARG A 119 -11.29 -8.49 7.10
CA ARG A 119 -11.00 -8.80 8.51
C ARG A 119 -11.35 -7.67 9.48
N ALA A 120 -11.57 -6.47 8.97
CA ALA A 120 -12.09 -5.32 9.71
C ALA A 120 -13.63 -5.23 9.65
N ASN A 121 -14.33 -6.11 8.92
CA ASN A 121 -15.76 -6.05 8.62
C ASN A 121 -16.19 -4.72 7.94
N ARG A 122 -15.29 -4.11 7.17
CA ARG A 122 -15.53 -2.83 6.49
C ARG A 122 -15.70 -2.97 4.98
N LEU A 123 -15.55 -4.19 4.46
CA LEU A 123 -15.79 -4.56 3.08
C LEU A 123 -16.52 -5.90 3.05
N SER A 124 -17.63 -5.99 2.30
CA SER A 124 -18.36 -7.24 2.15
C SER A 124 -17.58 -8.25 1.32
N ALA A 125 -17.84 -9.55 1.53
CA ALA A 125 -17.22 -10.62 0.75
C ALA A 125 -17.41 -10.41 -0.75
N ALA A 126 -18.64 -10.11 -1.19
CA ALA A 126 -18.96 -9.89 -2.61
C ALA A 126 -18.22 -8.70 -3.23
N LYS A 127 -18.10 -7.57 -2.50
CA LYS A 127 -17.33 -6.40 -3.00
C LYS A 127 -15.83 -6.69 -3.02
N GLY A 128 -15.32 -7.37 -2.00
CA GLY A 128 -13.90 -7.77 -1.95
C GLY A 128 -13.52 -8.75 -3.05
N GLU A 129 -14.38 -9.69 -3.39
CA GLU A 129 -14.17 -10.63 -4.50
C GLU A 129 -14.09 -9.89 -5.85
N LYS A 130 -15.01 -8.95 -6.12
CA LYS A 130 -14.96 -8.11 -7.33
C LYS A 130 -13.63 -7.37 -7.46
N ILE A 131 -13.20 -6.68 -6.40
CA ILE A 131 -11.93 -5.94 -6.41
C ILE A 131 -10.74 -6.90 -6.55
N SER A 132 -10.77 -8.05 -5.89
CA SER A 132 -9.70 -9.05 -5.99
C SER A 132 -9.56 -9.60 -7.40
N ASN A 133 -10.68 -9.80 -8.11
CA ASN A 133 -10.66 -10.23 -9.50
C ASN A 133 -10.00 -9.19 -10.40
N ILE A 134 -10.33 -7.90 -10.23
CA ILE A 134 -9.68 -6.79 -10.95
C ILE A 134 -8.16 -6.78 -10.67
N LEU A 135 -7.75 -6.97 -9.41
CA LEU A 135 -6.34 -6.98 -9.00
C LEU A 135 -5.58 -8.24 -9.46
N SER A 136 -6.27 -9.35 -9.74
CA SER A 136 -5.64 -10.62 -10.11
C SER A 136 -5.61 -10.86 -11.62
N GLN A 137 -6.25 -10.01 -12.43
CA GLN A 137 -6.19 -10.09 -13.89
C GLN A 137 -4.74 -9.86 -14.36
N SER A 138 -4.10 -10.95 -14.78
CA SER A 138 -2.82 -10.92 -15.49
C SER A 138 -3.11 -10.56 -16.96
N ASP A 139 -2.33 -9.64 -17.53
CA ASP A 139 -2.43 -9.28 -18.96
C ASP A 139 -2.07 -10.49 -19.83
N ASN A 140 -3.05 -11.37 -20.12
CA ASN A 140 -2.87 -12.55 -20.96
C ASN A 140 -3.61 -12.43 -22.30
N GLU A 141 -3.72 -11.21 -22.84
CA GLU A 141 -4.45 -10.93 -24.10
C GLU A 141 -3.76 -9.89 -25.01
N ARG A 142 -2.41 -9.78 -25.02
CA ARG A 142 -1.72 -8.87 -25.97
C ARG A 142 -0.66 -9.51 -26.90
N ASP A 143 -0.58 -10.84 -26.96
CA ASP A 143 0.28 -11.57 -27.92
C ASP A 143 -0.54 -12.49 -28.84
N SER A 144 -1.63 -11.97 -29.40
CA SER A 144 -2.32 -12.59 -30.53
C SER A 144 -2.66 -11.55 -31.58
N ASP A 145 -1.62 -11.09 -32.30
CA ASP A 145 -1.69 -10.62 -33.69
C ASP A 145 -0.33 -10.81 -34.37
#